data_AF-A0A0K3CIT1-F1
#
_entry.id   AF-A0A0K3CIT1-F1
#
_cell.length_a   1.000
_cell.length_b   1.000
_cell.length_c   1.000
_cell.angle_alpha   90.00
_cell.angle_beta   90.00
_cell.angle_gamma   90.00
#
_symmetry.space_group_name_H-M   'P 1'
#
loop_
_entity.id
_entity.type
_entity.pdbx_description
1 polymer ?
#
loop_
_entity_poly.entity_id
_entity_poly.type
_entity_poly.pdbx_seq_one_letter_code
_entity_poly.pdbx_strand_id
1 'polypeptide(L)'
;MATPFKQDLPPAGGFAPIKYKRNLPIKGPGGAVVFGAVALICGFGFWRVGLGNLEQRELQRERAWSRIHLTPLLLAEGDRDAYRREQAALAREREIMKDVPDWEVGAKNYHSKRYTPSTIVVL
;
A
#
# COMPACT_ATOMS: atom_id res chain seq x y z
N MET A 1 -93.36 -22.25 34.10
CA MET A 1 -91.98 -22.71 34.41
C MET A 1 -91.05 -22.14 33.36
N ALA A 2 -89.97 -21.45 33.77
CA ALA A 2 -89.00 -20.88 32.83
C ALA A 2 -88.00 -21.97 32.39
N THR A 3 -87.71 -22.05 31.09
CA THR A 3 -86.74 -22.99 30.52
C THR A 3 -85.31 -22.53 30.84
N PRO A 4 -84.42 -23.39 31.38
CA PRO A 4 -83.04 -23.01 31.66
C PRO A 4 -82.22 -22.92 30.36
N PHE A 5 -81.47 -21.83 30.20
CA PHE A 5 -80.58 -21.62 29.05
C PHE A 5 -79.13 -21.87 29.46
N LYS A 6 -78.39 -22.66 28.67
CA LYS A 6 -76.95 -22.84 28.85
C LYS A 6 -76.23 -21.88 27.91
N GLN A 7 -75.81 -20.74 28.45
CA GLN A 7 -75.05 -19.73 27.71
C GLN A 7 -73.55 -19.95 27.93
N ASP A 8 -72.74 -19.67 26.91
CA ASP A 8 -71.28 -19.64 27.05
C ASP A 8 -70.87 -18.39 27.84
N LEU A 9 -70.22 -18.60 28.98
CA LEU A 9 -69.90 -17.57 29.96
C LEU A 9 -68.45 -17.72 30.41
N PRO A 10 -67.76 -16.62 30.78
CA PRO A 10 -66.44 -16.71 31.36
C PRO A 10 -66.49 -17.53 32.67
N PRO A 11 -65.39 -18.20 33.04
CA PRO A 11 -65.32 -18.90 34.32
C PRO A 11 -65.54 -17.89 35.47
N ALA A 12 -66.07 -18.36 36.60
CA ALA A 12 -66.42 -17.50 37.74
C ALA A 12 -65.24 -16.65 38.29
N GLY A 13 -63.99 -17.06 38.01
CA GLY A 13 -62.76 -16.33 38.36
C GLY A 13 -62.11 -15.51 37.23
N GLY A 14 -62.74 -15.43 36.06
CA GLY A 14 -62.19 -14.73 34.89
C GLY A 14 -61.02 -15.46 34.20
N PHE A 15 -60.51 -14.86 33.12
CA PHE A 15 -59.34 -15.38 32.39
C PHE A 15 -58.02 -14.81 32.94
N ALA A 16 -56.92 -15.52 32.67
CA ALA A 16 -55.59 -15.03 33.00
C ALA A 16 -55.31 -13.68 32.30
N PRO A 17 -54.59 -12.75 32.95
CA PRO A 17 -54.30 -11.46 32.37
C PRO A 17 -53.40 -11.59 31.14
N ILE A 18 -53.92 -11.17 29.99
CA ILE A 18 -53.18 -11.15 28.73
C ILE A 18 -52.23 -9.95 28.76
N LYS A 19 -50.93 -10.20 28.53
CA LYS A 19 -49.93 -9.13 28.40
C LYS A 19 -50.11 -8.43 27.05
N TYR A 20 -50.91 -7.37 27.03
CA TYR A 20 -51.15 -6.54 25.84
C TYR A 20 -50.07 -5.46 25.62
N LYS A 21 -49.23 -5.20 26.63
CA LYS A 21 -48.16 -4.19 26.55
C LYS A 21 -46.92 -4.75 25.87
N ARG A 22 -46.27 -3.88 25.10
CA ARG A 22 -45.01 -4.16 24.42
C ARG A 22 -43.89 -4.42 25.45
N ASN A 23 -43.25 -5.59 25.38
CA ASN A 23 -42.12 -5.96 26.25
C ASN A 23 -40.81 -6.02 25.43
N LEU A 24 -40.12 -4.87 25.29
CA LEU A 24 -38.79 -4.82 24.69
C LEU A 24 -37.74 -4.55 25.78
N PRO A 25 -37.02 -5.58 26.25
CA PRO A 25 -35.91 -5.36 27.17
C PRO A 25 -34.76 -4.67 26.43
N ILE A 26 -34.23 -3.60 27.00
CA ILE A 26 -32.99 -2.97 26.52
C ILE A 26 -31.85 -3.93 26.84
N LYS A 27 -31.33 -4.60 25.82
CA LYS A 27 -30.24 -5.56 25.92
C LYS A 27 -28.98 -4.96 25.32
N GLY A 28 -27.87 -5.10 26.04
CA GLY A 28 -26.54 -4.71 25.57
C GLY A 28 -25.78 -3.85 26.57
N PRO A 29 -24.45 -3.75 26.39
CA PRO A 29 -23.62 -2.85 27.19
C PRO A 29 -24.01 -1.40 26.92
N GLY A 30 -23.95 -0.55 27.95
CA GLY A 30 -24.18 0.88 27.80
C GLY A 30 -23.15 1.52 26.85
N GLY A 31 -23.51 2.65 26.22
CA GLY A 31 -22.65 3.32 25.24
C GLY A 31 -21.23 3.61 25.76
N ALA A 32 -21.10 4.04 27.02
CA ALA A 32 -19.80 4.29 27.65
C ALA A 32 -18.90 3.03 27.68
N VAL A 33 -19.48 1.85 27.90
CA VAL A 33 -18.74 0.58 27.92
C VAL A 33 -18.24 0.24 26.51
N VAL A 34 -19.08 0.46 25.50
CA VAL A 34 -18.70 0.23 24.09
C VAL A 34 -17.58 1.17 23.67
N PHE A 35 -17.69 2.47 23.99
CA PHE A 35 -16.65 3.44 23.69
C PHE A 35 -15.35 3.14 24.43
N GLY A 36 -15.41 2.75 25.71
CA GLY A 36 -14.23 2.32 26.47
C GLY A 36 -13.55 1.11 25.84
N ALA A 37 -14.31 0.09 25.45
CA ALA A 37 -13.79 -1.11 24.80
C ALA A 37 -13.10 -0.78 23.47
N VAL A 38 -13.72 0.04 22.62
CA VAL A 38 -13.14 0.47 21.35
C VAL A 38 -11.86 1.27 21.57
N ALA A 39 -11.85 2.21 22.52
CA ALA A 39 -10.67 2.99 22.84
C ALA A 39 -9.49 2.12 23.29
N LEU A 40 -9.73 1.09 24.10
CA LEU A 40 -8.71 0.15 24.54
C LEU A 40 -8.15 -0.69 23.38
N ILE A 41 -9.03 -1.22 22.52
CA ILE A 41 -8.62 -2.00 21.34
C ILE A 41 -7.79 -1.14 20.40
N CYS A 42 -8.23 0.08 20.12
CA CYS A 42 -7.50 1.02 19.29
C CYS A 42 -6.16 1.40 19.90
N GLY A 43 -6.12 1.72 21.20
CA GLY A 43 -4.88 2.04 21.91
C GLY A 43 -3.85 0.92 21.85
N PHE A 44 -4.29 -0.33 22.07
CA PHE A 44 -3.43 -1.51 21.92
C PHE A 44 -2.96 -1.70 20.48
N GLY A 45 -3.85 -1.52 19.50
CA GLY A 45 -3.54 -1.59 18.08
C GLY A 45 -2.45 -0.58 17.68
N PHE A 46 -2.59 0.68 18.08
CA PHE A 46 -1.60 1.71 17.79
C PHE A 46 -0.24 1.44 18.44
N TRP A 47 -0.23 0.92 19.67
CA TRP A 47 1.01 0.51 20.33
C TRP A 47 1.73 -0.60 19.54
N ARG A 48 0.99 -1.63 19.09
CA ARG A 48 1.57 -2.74 18.31
C ARG A 48 2.08 -2.27 16.94
N VAL A 49 1.34 -1.39 16.26
CA VAL A 49 1.77 -0.79 15.00
C VAL A 49 3.02 0.07 15.20
N GLY A 50 3.12 0.83 16.29
CA GLY A 50 4.30 1.62 16.64
C GLY A 50 5.56 0.76 16.72
N LEU A 51 5.49 -0.39 17.40
CA LEU A 51 6.59 -1.36 17.48
C LEU A 51 6.96 -1.92 16.10
N GLY A 52 5.98 -2.32 15.30
CA GLY A 52 6.23 -2.84 13.95
C GLY A 52 6.87 -1.79 13.03
N ASN A 53 6.49 -0.52 13.15
CA ASN A 53 7.08 0.56 12.37
C ASN A 53 8.55 0.81 12.74
N LEU A 54 8.94 0.61 14.00
CA LEU A 54 10.35 0.71 14.41
C LEU A 54 11.17 -0.41 13.76
N GLU A 55 10.68 -1.65 13.81
CA GLU A 55 11.33 -2.79 13.16
C GLU A 55 11.46 -2.59 11.64
N GLN A 56 10.39 -2.13 10.98
CA GLN A 56 10.42 -1.84 9.54
C GLN A 56 11.44 -0.76 9.17
N ARG A 57 11.64 0.25 10.03
CA ARG A 57 12.68 1.27 9.81
C ARG A 57 14.08 0.69 9.90
N GLU A 58 14.33 -0.23 10.83
CA GLU A 58 15.62 -0.90 10.93
C GLU A 58 15.88 -1.82 9.72
N LEU A 59 14.87 -2.57 9.27
CA LEU A 59 14.99 -3.38 8.04
C LEU A 59 15.23 -2.52 6.78
N GLN A 60 14.56 -1.37 6.68
CA GLN A 60 14.80 -0.42 5.59
C GLN A 60 16.20 0.18 5.66
N ARG A 61 16.69 0.47 6.87
CA ARG A 61 18.06 0.95 7.10
C ARG A 61 19.06 -0.10 6.66
N GLU A 62 18.90 -1.36 7.09
CA GLU A 62 19.76 -2.47 6.66
C GLU A 62 19.78 -2.60 5.13
N ARG A 63 18.61 -2.58 4.48
CA ARG A 63 18.48 -2.62 3.01
C ARG A 63 19.14 -1.43 2.33
N ALA A 64 19.07 -0.24 2.92
CA ALA A 64 19.73 0.94 2.38
C ALA A 64 21.25 0.82 2.49
N TRP A 65 21.76 0.35 3.63
CA TRP A 65 23.18 0.12 3.81
C TRP A 65 23.72 -0.96 2.87
N SER A 66 23.03 -2.09 2.70
CA SER A 66 23.48 -3.13 1.76
C SER A 66 23.60 -2.59 0.34
N ARG A 67 22.65 -1.76 -0.09
CA ARG A 67 22.72 -1.06 -1.38
C ARG A 67 23.90 -0.11 -1.45
N ILE A 68 24.08 0.78 -0.48
CA ILE A 68 25.18 1.76 -0.47
C ILE A 68 26.54 1.07 -0.65
N HIS A 69 26.75 -0.09 -0.02
CA HIS A 69 27.99 -0.85 -0.14
C HIS A 69 28.17 -1.55 -1.49
N LEU A 70 27.06 -1.97 -2.14
CA LEU A 70 27.11 -2.62 -3.45
C LEU A 70 27.13 -1.63 -4.62
N THR A 71 26.56 -0.43 -4.45
CA THR A 71 26.43 0.59 -5.50
C THR A 71 27.76 0.91 -6.21
N PRO A 72 28.91 1.08 -5.52
CA PRO A 72 30.17 1.40 -6.20
C PRO A 72 30.62 0.30 -7.17
N LEU A 73 30.43 -0.97 -6.81
CA LEU A 73 30.76 -2.10 -7.67
C LEU A 73 29.87 -2.11 -8.92
N LEU A 74 28.56 -2.00 -8.73
CA LEU A 74 27.59 -2.00 -9.84
C LEU A 74 27.78 -0.80 -10.76
N LEU A 75 28.08 0.38 -10.20
CA LEU A 75 28.36 1.59 -10.98
C LEU A 75 29.64 1.41 -11.80
N ALA A 76 30.71 0.88 -11.21
CA ALA A 76 31.96 0.64 -11.93
C ALA A 76 31.80 -0.37 -13.09
N GLU A 77 31.00 -1.42 -12.91
CA GLU A 77 30.67 -2.35 -13.99
C GLU A 77 29.84 -1.66 -15.09
N GLY A 78 28.83 -0.88 -14.70
CA GLY A 78 28.00 -0.10 -15.61
C GLY A 78 28.81 0.91 -16.45
N ASP A 79 29.74 1.64 -15.81
CA ASP A 79 30.60 2.63 -16.46
C ASP A 79 31.54 1.98 -17.48
N ARG A 80 32.13 0.82 -17.14
CA ARG A 80 32.98 0.04 -18.07
C ARG A 80 32.18 -0.42 -19.29
N ASP A 81 30.96 -0.90 -19.07
CA ASP A 81 30.07 -1.34 -20.13
C ASP A 81 29.60 -0.19 -21.02
N ALA A 82 29.27 0.95 -20.43
CA ALA A 82 28.90 2.16 -21.15
C ALA A 82 30.05 2.61 -22.06
N TYR A 83 31.26 2.72 -21.49
CA TYR A 83 32.45 3.09 -22.26
C TYR A 83 32.71 2.13 -23.44
N ARG A 84 32.61 0.81 -23.20
CA ARG A 84 32.75 -0.20 -24.27
C ARG A 84 31.75 0.02 -25.40
N ARG A 85 30.48 0.31 -25.08
CA ARG A 85 29.44 0.57 -26.08
C ARG A 85 29.67 1.87 -26.83
N GLU A 86 30.10 2.93 -26.14
CA GLU A 86 30.46 4.21 -26.76
C GLU A 86 31.60 4.04 -27.77
N GLN A 87 32.66 3.32 -27.41
CA GLN A 87 33.77 3.04 -28.34
C GLN A 87 33.32 2.23 -29.56
N ALA A 88 32.47 1.21 -29.36
CA ALA A 88 31.91 0.44 -30.47
C ALA A 88 30.98 1.28 -31.37
N ALA A 89 30.22 2.22 -30.81
CA ALA A 89 29.39 3.14 -31.57
C ALA A 89 30.24 4.12 -32.40
N LEU A 90 31.29 4.70 -31.81
CA LEU A 90 32.22 5.58 -32.53
C LEU A 90 32.95 4.86 -33.67
N ALA A 91 33.35 3.60 -33.45
CA ALA A 91 33.96 2.78 -34.51
C ALA A 91 32.98 2.55 -35.68
N ARG A 92 31.72 2.19 -35.38
CA ARG A 92 30.68 2.02 -36.41
C ARG A 92 30.35 3.31 -37.14
N GLU A 93 30.24 4.42 -36.41
CA GLU A 93 30.01 5.75 -36.99
C GLU A 93 31.11 6.11 -37.98
N ARG A 94 32.37 5.86 -37.61
CA ARG A 94 33.53 6.09 -38.48
C ARG A 94 33.48 5.28 -39.77
N GLU A 95 33.04 4.03 -39.69
CA GLU A 95 32.92 3.15 -40.86
C GLU A 95 31.75 3.56 -41.77
N ILE A 96 30.61 3.95 -41.18
CA ILE A 96 29.40 4.33 -41.92
C ILE A 96 29.54 5.71 -42.57
N MET A 97 30.13 6.68 -41.87
CA MET A 97 30.18 8.08 -42.29
C MET A 97 31.45 8.46 -43.07
N LYS A 98 32.27 7.47 -43.46
CA LYS A 98 33.55 7.70 -44.17
C LYS A 98 33.40 8.46 -45.50
N ASP A 99 32.25 8.33 -46.17
CA ASP A 99 32.01 8.86 -47.51
C ASP A 99 31.28 10.22 -47.48
N VAL A 100 30.95 10.75 -46.30
CA VAL A 100 30.19 12.00 -46.13
C VAL A 100 31.16 13.17 -45.93
N PRO A 101 31.12 14.22 -46.79
CA PRO A 101 31.97 15.40 -46.61
C PRO A 101 31.58 16.17 -45.33
N ASP A 102 32.58 16.75 -44.66
CA ASP A 102 32.44 17.56 -43.44
C ASP A 102 31.83 16.85 -42.21
N TRP A 103 31.79 15.51 -42.19
CA TRP A 103 31.34 14.75 -41.01
C TRP A 103 32.47 14.54 -39.99
N GLU A 104 32.31 15.11 -38.80
CA GLU A 104 33.20 14.88 -37.65
C GLU A 104 32.68 13.74 -36.77
N VAL A 105 33.38 12.60 -36.78
CA VAL A 105 33.02 11.44 -35.96
C VAL A 105 33.11 11.78 -34.48
N GLY A 106 32.04 11.51 -33.73
CA GLY A 106 32.00 11.76 -32.28
C GLY A 106 31.91 13.23 -31.89
N ALA A 107 31.50 14.11 -32.82
CA ALA A 107 31.21 15.50 -32.51
C ALA A 107 30.10 15.61 -31.45
N LYS A 108 30.28 16.53 -30.50
CA LYS A 108 29.29 16.75 -29.43
C LYS A 108 28.13 17.58 -29.95
N ASN A 109 26.91 17.07 -29.77
CA ASN A 109 25.68 17.83 -30.06
C ASN A 109 25.47 19.01 -29.09
N TYR A 110 26.15 19.00 -27.94
CA TYR A 110 26.05 20.03 -26.91
C TYR A 110 27.30 20.89 -26.87
N HIS A 111 27.13 22.21 -26.76
CA HIS A 111 28.24 23.16 -26.59
C HIS A 111 28.96 23.04 -25.23
N SER A 112 28.38 22.33 -24.27
CA SER A 112 28.98 22.12 -22.95
C SER A 112 30.16 21.15 -23.02
N LYS A 113 31.22 21.43 -22.25
CA LYS A 113 32.35 20.50 -22.09
C LYS A 113 32.02 19.29 -21.22
N ARG A 114 30.91 19.31 -20.48
CA ARG A 114 30.49 18.22 -19.58
C ARG A 114 30.16 16.94 -20.35
N TYR A 115 30.25 15.81 -19.66
CA TYR A 115 29.73 14.54 -20.17
C TYR A 115 28.21 14.59 -20.23
N THR A 116 27.65 14.06 -21.32
CA THR A 116 26.21 13.94 -21.53
C THR A 116 25.92 12.51 -21.95
N PRO A 117 25.12 11.75 -21.19
CA PRO A 117 24.80 10.38 -21.55
C PRO A 117 23.97 10.36 -22.85
N SER A 118 24.15 9.32 -23.66
CA SER A 118 23.34 9.12 -24.85
C SER A 118 21.92 8.65 -24.47
N THR A 119 20.90 9.31 -25.02
CA THR A 119 19.50 8.94 -24.78
C THR A 119 19.10 7.65 -25.51
N ILE A 120 19.77 7.37 -26.64
CA ILE A 120 19.46 6.24 -27.51
C ILE A 120 20.63 5.28 -27.48
N VAL A 121 20.34 4.03 -27.10
CA VAL A 121 21.30 2.93 -27.23
C VAL A 121 21.30 2.49 -28.68
N VAL A 122 22.35 2.85 -29.42
CA VAL A 122 22.58 2.33 -30.76
C VAL A 122 23.07 0.89 -30.61
N LEU A 123 22.15 -0.08 -30.76
CA LEU A 123 22.43 -1.51 -30.72
C LEU A 123 23.45 -1.88 -31.79
#